data_AF-A0A559UN19-F1
#
_entry.id   AF-A0A559UN19-F1
#
_cell.length_a   1.000
_cell.length_b   1.000
_cell.length_c   1.000
_cell.angle_alpha   90.00
_cell.angle_beta   90.00
_cell.angle_gamma   90.00
#
_symmetry.space_group_name_H-M   'P 1'
#
loop_
_entity.id
_entity.type
_entity.pdbx_description
1 polymer ?
#
loop_
_entity_poly.entity_id
_entity_poly.type
_entity_poly.pdbx_seq_one_letter_code
_entity_poly.pdbx_strand_id
1 'polypeptide(L)'
;MKNPRPAERLCHATGLLLVLSGLAHLVVFAVDGGPWDGPVSWRKPVTFGLSFGVTLIAITWVTSYLRVGSRLRTVLLAVFAADCVLEVGGITLQAWRRVPSHLNMETPFDTAVSMTLAVGGGVLVALLTVFAVASFRHHPAGPAGMPLAVRSGFAILLVALASGVAMIARGVVLTRTGHQEAAYHSTAPLKPLHGVSLHAVLVLPLLAWLLSRTTWSERARWRVVAAAVGCYAAAVAAAGVWAVLTY
;
A
#
# COMPACT_ATOMS: atom_id res chain seq x y z
N MET A 1 25.44 -9.98 -8.09
CA MET A 1 24.42 -9.24 -7.30
C MET A 1 25.04 -8.91 -5.95
N LYS A 2 25.00 -7.66 -5.47
CA LYS A 2 25.48 -7.36 -4.10
C LYS A 2 24.59 -8.11 -3.11
N ASN A 3 25.18 -8.77 -2.11
CA ASN A 3 24.40 -9.44 -1.07
C ASN A 3 23.43 -8.44 -0.42
N PRO A 4 22.15 -8.80 -0.24
CA PRO A 4 21.18 -7.90 0.36
C PRO A 4 21.62 -7.53 1.76
N ARG A 5 21.52 -6.24 2.08
CA ARG A 5 21.89 -5.74 3.42
C ARG A 5 20.97 -6.37 4.47
N PRO A 6 21.40 -6.48 5.75
CA PRO A 6 20.57 -7.08 6.80
C PRO A 6 19.15 -6.50 6.88
N ALA A 7 19.01 -5.18 6.75
CA ALA A 7 17.71 -4.50 6.73
C ALA A 7 16.82 -4.90 5.54
N GLU A 8 17.40 -5.12 4.35
CA GLU A 8 16.63 -5.58 3.19
C GLU A 8 16.14 -7.00 3.41
N ARG A 9 17.00 -7.89 3.94
CA ARG A 9 16.59 -9.26 4.28
C ARG A 9 15.44 -9.27 5.28
N LEU A 10 15.53 -8.41 6.30
CA LEU A 10 14.46 -8.22 7.28
C LEU A 10 13.16 -7.80 6.59
N CYS A 11 13.18 -6.75 5.76
CA CYS A 11 11.96 -6.29 5.07
C CYS A 11 11.35 -7.35 4.15
N HIS A 12 12.16 -8.13 3.43
CA HIS A 12 11.64 -9.23 2.61
C HIS A 12 11.04 -10.36 3.46
N ALA A 13 11.69 -10.73 4.57
CA ALA A 13 11.19 -11.76 5.49
C ALA A 13 9.88 -11.31 6.17
N THR A 14 9.84 -10.07 6.66
CA THR A 14 8.63 -9.46 7.21
C THR A 14 7.53 -9.40 6.15
N GLY A 15 7.84 -8.95 4.93
CA GLY A 15 6.85 -8.90 3.86
C GLY A 15 6.27 -10.27 3.52
N LEU A 16 7.12 -11.31 3.45
CA LEU A 16 6.68 -12.69 3.24
C LEU A 16 5.81 -13.19 4.40
N LEU A 17 6.19 -12.91 5.64
CA LEU A 17 5.40 -13.26 6.82
C LEU A 17 4.00 -12.64 6.77
N LEU A 18 3.89 -11.36 6.38
CA LEU A 18 2.60 -10.67 6.24
C LEU A 18 1.74 -11.27 5.12
N VAL A 19 2.35 -11.62 3.98
CA VAL A 19 1.66 -12.35 2.90
C VAL A 19 1.13 -13.68 3.41
N LEU A 20 1.97 -14.47 4.09
CA LEU A 20 1.57 -15.76 4.66
C LEU A 20 0.46 -15.60 5.71
N SER A 21 0.51 -14.55 6.53
CA SER A 21 -0.57 -14.21 7.46
C SER A 21 -1.88 -13.92 6.72
N GLY A 22 -1.85 -13.14 5.64
CA GLY A 22 -3.03 -12.88 4.82
C GLY A 22 -3.62 -14.16 4.21
N LEU A 23 -2.77 -15.05 3.71
CA LEU A 23 -3.19 -16.36 3.18
C LEU A 23 -3.75 -17.28 4.28
N ALA A 24 -3.16 -17.28 5.47
CA ALA A 24 -3.70 -18.04 6.60
C ALA A 24 -5.10 -17.55 6.99
N HIS A 25 -5.33 -16.24 7.03
CA HIS A 25 -6.67 -15.70 7.29
C HIS A 25 -7.67 -15.98 6.16
N LEU A 26 -7.20 -16.22 4.93
CA LEU A 26 -8.07 -16.66 3.84
C LEU A 26 -8.56 -18.09 4.08
N VAL A 27 -7.70 -18.95 4.64
CA VAL A 27 -8.10 -20.30 5.08
C VAL A 27 -9.08 -20.20 6.26
N VAL A 28 -8.83 -19.31 7.24
CA VAL A 28 -9.76 -19.05 8.34
C VAL A 28 -11.13 -18.64 7.80
N PHE A 29 -11.18 -17.70 6.85
CA PHE A 29 -12.43 -17.28 6.20
C PHE A 29 -13.16 -18.45 5.51
N ALA A 30 -12.43 -19.34 4.84
CA ALA A 30 -13.02 -20.50 4.17
C ALA A 30 -13.66 -21.50 5.15
N VAL A 31 -13.22 -21.54 6.41
CA VAL A 31 -13.74 -22.45 7.45
C VAL A 31 -14.79 -21.78 8.33
N ASP A 32 -14.51 -20.60 8.88
CA ASP A 32 -15.40 -19.86 9.79
C ASP A 32 -16.58 -19.19 9.04
N GLY A 33 -16.39 -18.89 7.75
CA GLY A 33 -17.41 -18.28 6.90
C GLY A 33 -17.68 -16.80 7.24
N GLY A 34 -18.92 -16.38 7.00
CA GLY A 34 -19.37 -14.99 7.20
C GLY A 34 -19.33 -14.11 5.94
N PRO A 35 -19.80 -12.86 6.04
CA PRO A 35 -19.83 -11.96 4.90
C PRO A 35 -18.42 -11.49 4.50
N TRP A 36 -18.16 -11.41 3.20
CA TRP A 36 -16.93 -10.80 2.66
C TRP A 36 -16.88 -9.28 2.89
N ASP A 37 -18.05 -8.65 2.92
CA ASP A 37 -18.22 -7.22 3.14
C ASP A 37 -18.56 -6.88 4.58
N GLY A 38 -18.55 -5.58 4.88
CA GLY A 38 -18.83 -5.07 6.22
C GLY A 38 -17.58 -4.78 7.07
N PRO A 39 -17.78 -4.23 8.27
CA PRO A 39 -16.72 -3.67 9.08
C PRO A 39 -15.90 -4.71 9.85
N VAL A 40 -16.43 -5.92 10.06
CA VAL A 40 -15.81 -7.03 10.83
C VAL A 40 -15.33 -8.19 9.94
N SER A 41 -15.41 -8.06 8.62
CA SER A 41 -15.10 -9.16 7.69
C SER A 41 -13.62 -9.61 7.74
N TRP A 42 -13.43 -10.94 7.64
CA TRP A 42 -12.13 -11.60 7.43
C TRP A 42 -11.39 -11.13 6.18
N ARG A 43 -12.06 -10.49 5.23
CA ARG A 43 -11.42 -9.81 4.10
C ARG A 43 -10.30 -8.88 4.57
N LYS A 44 -10.49 -8.15 5.68
CA LYS A 44 -9.50 -7.16 6.14
C LYS A 44 -8.14 -7.79 6.43
N PRO A 45 -8.00 -8.78 7.34
CA PRO A 45 -6.70 -9.40 7.57
C PRO A 45 -6.12 -10.08 6.31
N VAL A 46 -6.97 -10.64 5.43
CA VAL A 46 -6.53 -11.18 4.13
C VAL A 46 -5.90 -10.10 3.25
N THR A 47 -6.66 -9.08 2.89
CA THR A 47 -6.22 -8.08 1.90
C THR A 47 -5.13 -7.18 2.44
N PHE A 48 -5.16 -6.83 3.74
CA PHE A 48 -4.12 -6.02 4.34
C PHE A 48 -2.82 -6.83 4.51
N GLY A 49 -2.87 -8.09 4.95
CA GLY A 49 -1.68 -8.94 5.03
C GLY A 49 -0.99 -9.10 3.67
N LEU A 50 -1.77 -9.40 2.63
CA LEU A 50 -1.27 -9.49 1.25
C LEU A 50 -0.72 -8.16 0.75
N SER A 51 -1.50 -7.08 0.86
CA SER A 51 -1.14 -5.76 0.32
C SER A 51 0.10 -5.18 1.00
N PHE A 52 0.13 -5.12 2.34
CA PHE A 52 1.29 -4.61 3.07
C PHE A 52 2.52 -5.48 2.87
N GLY A 53 2.37 -6.81 2.85
CA GLY A 53 3.48 -7.72 2.62
C GLY A 53 4.11 -7.56 1.23
N VAL A 54 3.28 -7.56 0.18
CA VAL A 54 3.71 -7.33 -1.21
C VAL A 54 4.31 -5.93 -1.37
N THR A 55 3.71 -4.91 -0.76
CA THR A 55 4.19 -3.52 -0.88
C THR A 55 5.52 -3.33 -0.16
N LEU A 56 5.72 -3.95 1.00
CA LEU A 56 7.01 -3.90 1.69
C LEU A 56 8.13 -4.53 0.87
N ILE A 57 7.87 -5.70 0.26
CA ILE A 57 8.80 -6.34 -0.68
C ILE A 57 9.06 -5.42 -1.89
N ALA A 58 8.00 -4.89 -2.48
CA ALA A 58 8.08 -4.02 -3.64
C ALA A 58 8.92 -2.76 -3.36
N ILE A 59 8.64 -2.02 -2.29
CA ILE A 59 9.36 -0.81 -1.94
C ILE A 59 10.82 -1.11 -1.57
N THR A 60 11.08 -2.22 -0.86
CA THR A 60 12.46 -2.63 -0.56
C THR A 60 13.25 -2.84 -1.84
N TRP A 61 12.66 -3.50 -2.84
CA TRP A 61 13.26 -3.69 -4.15
C TRP A 61 13.35 -2.39 -4.98
N VAL A 62 12.24 -1.68 -5.16
CA VAL A 62 12.14 -0.49 -6.02
C VAL A 62 13.04 0.64 -5.53
N THR A 63 13.16 0.83 -4.22
CA THR A 63 14.04 1.86 -3.65
C THR A 63 15.53 1.57 -3.89
N SER A 64 15.91 0.37 -4.34
CA SER A 64 17.29 0.08 -4.77
C SER A 64 17.68 0.80 -6.07
N TYR A 65 16.70 1.23 -6.88
CA TYR A 65 16.91 2.05 -8.07
C TYR A 65 17.01 3.55 -7.75
N LEU A 66 16.72 3.96 -6.51
CA LEU A 66 16.75 5.37 -6.10
C LEU A 66 18.13 5.76 -5.57
N ARG A 67 18.51 7.03 -5.80
CA ARG A 67 19.69 7.63 -5.18
C ARG A 67 19.32 8.21 -3.82
N VAL A 68 19.34 7.36 -2.79
CA VAL A 68 19.10 7.73 -1.39
C VAL A 68 20.29 7.30 -0.54
N GLY A 69 20.68 8.13 0.43
CA GLY A 69 21.75 7.81 1.37
C GLY A 69 21.49 6.47 2.10
N SER A 70 22.52 5.64 2.26
CA SER A 70 22.40 4.28 2.78
C SER A 70 21.71 4.22 4.15
N ARG A 71 22.12 5.09 5.09
CA ARG A 71 21.56 5.17 6.44
C ARG A 71 20.09 5.57 6.41
N LEU A 72 19.75 6.61 5.66
CA LEU A 72 18.37 7.08 5.52
C LEU A 72 17.47 5.98 4.96
N ARG A 73 17.89 5.34 3.86
CA ARG A 73 17.11 4.23 3.27
C ARG A 73 16.90 3.09 4.26
N THR A 74 17.93 2.70 5.01
CA THR A 74 17.82 1.65 6.03
C THR A 74 16.79 2.02 7.11
N VAL A 75 16.84 3.25 7.64
CA VAL A 75 15.90 3.72 8.66
C VAL A 75 14.47 3.73 8.11
N LEU A 76 14.24 4.32 6.94
CA LEU A 76 12.92 4.38 6.33
C LEU A 76 12.32 2.99 6.07
N LEU A 77 13.13 2.04 5.59
CA LEU A 77 12.68 0.66 5.38
C LEU A 77 12.40 -0.09 6.69
N ALA A 78 13.19 0.14 7.73
CA ALA A 78 12.94 -0.46 9.05
C ALA A 78 11.66 0.09 9.68
N VAL A 79 11.45 1.41 9.61
CA VAL A 79 10.21 2.06 10.06
C VAL A 79 9.02 1.54 9.24
N PHE A 80 9.15 1.46 7.92
CA PHE A 80 8.09 0.92 7.07
C PHE A 80 7.75 -0.53 7.43
N ALA A 81 8.75 -1.38 7.66
CA ALA A 81 8.51 -2.77 8.06
C ALA A 81 7.81 -2.87 9.42
N ALA A 82 8.21 -2.05 10.40
CA ALA A 82 7.57 -2.01 11.72
C ALA A 82 6.11 -1.55 11.61
N ASP A 83 5.87 -0.50 10.83
CA ASP A 83 4.54 0.04 10.58
C ASP A 83 3.62 -0.99 9.90
N CYS A 84 4.11 -1.70 8.87
CA CYS A 84 3.37 -2.79 8.24
C CYS A 84 2.94 -3.88 9.23
N VAL A 85 3.82 -4.23 10.20
CA VAL A 85 3.52 -5.24 11.22
C VAL A 85 2.48 -4.73 12.20
N LEU A 86 2.58 -3.48 12.64
CA LEU A 86 1.61 -2.88 13.56
C LEU A 86 0.23 -2.74 12.90
N GLU A 87 0.19 -2.32 11.64
CA GLU A 87 -1.04 -2.19 10.85
C GLU A 87 -1.76 -3.54 10.71
N VAL A 88 -1.08 -4.54 10.14
CA VAL A 88 -1.66 -5.88 9.95
C VAL A 88 -1.97 -6.54 11.29
N GLY A 89 -1.12 -6.35 12.29
CA GLY A 89 -1.31 -6.87 13.65
C GLY A 89 -2.56 -6.30 14.33
N GLY A 90 -2.74 -4.98 14.31
CA GLY A 90 -3.92 -4.32 14.89
C GLY A 90 -5.22 -4.71 14.17
N ILE A 91 -5.18 -4.83 12.84
CA ILE A 91 -6.33 -5.32 12.06
C ILE A 91 -6.66 -6.76 12.41
N THR A 92 -5.64 -7.61 12.47
CA THR A 92 -5.79 -9.03 12.81
C THR A 92 -6.37 -9.18 14.21
N LEU A 93 -5.79 -8.51 15.20
CA LEU A 93 -6.28 -8.48 16.58
C LEU A 93 -7.77 -8.12 16.65
N GLN A 94 -8.18 -7.07 15.93
CA GLN A 94 -9.57 -6.62 15.94
C GLN A 94 -10.52 -7.58 15.22
N ALA A 95 -10.07 -8.22 14.13
CA ALA A 95 -10.85 -9.26 13.46
C ALA A 95 -11.11 -10.46 14.39
N TRP A 96 -10.09 -10.91 15.14
CA TRP A 96 -10.25 -11.99 16.12
C TRP A 96 -11.13 -11.59 17.31
N ARG A 97 -11.15 -10.31 17.68
CA ARG A 97 -12.11 -9.76 18.65
C ARG A 97 -13.52 -9.54 18.09
N ARG A 98 -13.74 -9.80 16.80
CA ARG A 98 -15.01 -9.59 16.08
C ARG A 98 -15.52 -8.14 16.18
N VAL A 99 -14.61 -7.17 16.14
CA VAL A 99 -14.95 -5.74 16.12
C VAL A 99 -14.24 -5.00 14.96
N PRO A 100 -14.72 -3.83 14.53
CA PRO A 100 -14.08 -3.10 13.45
C PRO A 100 -12.68 -2.59 13.84
N SER A 101 -11.73 -2.67 12.92
CA SER A 101 -10.34 -2.24 13.17
C SER A 101 -10.07 -0.75 12.97
N HIS A 102 -10.64 -0.15 11.93
CA HIS A 102 -10.47 1.25 11.59
C HIS A 102 -11.74 2.01 11.96
N LEU A 103 -11.54 3.23 12.47
CA LEU A 103 -12.59 4.17 12.87
C LEU A 103 -13.45 3.67 14.03
N ASN A 104 -13.06 2.59 14.70
CA ASN A 104 -13.76 2.08 15.87
C ASN A 104 -13.33 2.87 17.11
N MET A 105 -14.25 3.69 17.63
CA MET A 105 -14.03 4.47 18.84
C MET A 105 -15.09 4.16 19.92
N GLU A 106 -15.68 2.97 19.87
CA GLU A 106 -16.75 2.55 20.79
C GLU A 106 -16.23 2.30 22.20
N THR A 107 -14.98 1.85 22.34
CA THR A 107 -14.31 1.65 23.64
C THR A 107 -12.94 2.34 23.67
N PRO A 108 -12.35 2.57 24.86
CA PRO A 108 -11.00 3.13 24.97
C PRO A 108 -9.94 2.26 24.28
N PHE A 109 -10.08 0.94 24.34
CA PHE A 109 -9.14 0.02 23.70
C PHE A 109 -9.29 0.03 22.17
N ASP A 110 -10.53 0.03 21.66
CA ASP A 110 -10.77 0.14 20.22
C ASP A 110 -10.25 1.45 19.65
N THR A 111 -10.45 2.53 20.41
CA THR A 111 -9.93 3.86 20.10
C THR A 111 -8.41 3.83 20.01
N ALA A 112 -7.74 3.22 20.99
CA ALA A 112 -6.28 3.12 20.98
C ALA A 112 -5.78 2.40 19.73
N VAL A 113 -6.37 1.24 19.39
CA VAL A 113 -6.00 0.50 18.18
C VAL A 113 -6.27 1.33 16.93
N SER A 114 -7.48 1.89 16.78
CA SER A 114 -7.84 2.69 15.59
C SER A 114 -6.95 3.93 15.43
N MET A 115 -6.54 4.57 16.54
CA MET A 115 -5.63 5.71 16.49
C MET A 115 -4.21 5.30 16.14
N THR A 116 -3.74 4.13 16.60
CA THR A 116 -2.44 3.58 16.17
C THR A 116 -2.41 3.36 14.65
N LEU A 117 -3.46 2.76 14.07
CA LEU A 117 -3.55 2.58 12.61
C LEU A 117 -3.61 3.94 11.88
N ALA A 118 -4.34 4.92 12.41
CA ALA A 118 -4.37 6.26 11.79
C ALA A 118 -3.00 6.95 11.81
N VAL A 119 -2.24 6.81 12.91
CA VAL A 119 -0.87 7.33 13.03
C VAL A 119 0.07 6.59 12.08
N GLY A 120 -0.06 5.26 11.95
CA GLY A 120 0.70 4.45 11.01
C GLY A 120 0.49 4.91 9.56
N GLY A 121 -0.75 5.11 9.16
CA GLY A 121 -1.09 5.77 7.89
C GLY A 121 -0.36 7.11 7.67
N GLY A 122 -0.24 7.95 8.69
CA GLY A 122 0.53 9.20 8.62
C GLY A 122 2.05 8.97 8.44
N VAL A 123 2.61 7.96 9.10
CA VAL A 123 4.01 7.54 8.95
C VAL A 123 4.26 7.04 7.52
N LEU A 124 3.36 6.23 6.96
CA LEU A 124 3.42 5.78 5.56
C LEU A 124 3.41 6.95 4.58
N VAL A 125 2.51 7.91 4.78
CA VAL A 125 2.43 9.13 3.96
C VAL A 125 3.78 9.84 3.94
N ALA A 126 4.38 10.08 5.11
CA ALA A 126 5.66 10.77 5.21
C ALA A 126 6.79 10.00 4.52
N LEU A 127 6.98 8.72 4.87
CA LEU A 127 8.13 7.94 4.38
C LEU A 127 8.04 7.64 2.87
N LEU A 128 6.85 7.33 2.36
CA LEU A 128 6.66 7.03 0.94
C LEU A 128 6.78 8.29 0.10
N THR A 129 6.39 9.46 0.65
CA THR A 129 6.65 10.76 0.03
C THR A 129 8.15 11.05 -0.09
N VAL A 130 8.96 10.70 0.92
CA VAL A 130 10.42 10.86 0.83
C VAL A 130 10.99 10.05 -0.35
N PHE A 131 10.57 8.79 -0.52
CA PHE A 131 11.00 7.98 -1.66
C PHE A 131 10.46 8.50 -3.00
N ALA A 132 9.21 8.93 -3.04
CA ALA A 132 8.63 9.55 -4.23
C ALA A 132 9.44 10.78 -4.66
N VAL A 133 9.69 11.72 -3.75
CA VAL A 133 10.50 12.92 -3.99
C VAL A 133 11.91 12.55 -4.46
N ALA A 134 12.55 11.55 -3.85
CA ALA A 134 13.86 11.08 -4.30
C ALA A 134 13.85 10.56 -5.74
N SER A 135 12.77 9.90 -6.17
CA SER A 135 12.60 9.42 -7.56
C SER A 135 12.48 10.54 -8.59
N PHE A 136 11.99 11.71 -8.20
CA PHE A 136 11.89 12.88 -9.08
C PHE A 136 13.17 13.72 -9.06
N ARG A 137 13.77 13.92 -7.88
CA ARG A 137 15.00 14.71 -7.71
C ARG A 137 16.21 14.11 -8.41
N HIS A 138 16.30 12.78 -8.42
CA HIS A 138 17.40 12.06 -9.04
C HIS A 138 16.87 11.06 -10.04
N HIS A 139 17.53 10.95 -11.19
CA HIS A 139 17.15 9.96 -12.21
C HIS A 139 17.32 8.55 -11.64
N PRO A 140 16.24 7.74 -11.55
CA PRO A 140 16.35 6.36 -11.08
C PRO A 140 17.30 5.54 -11.99
N ALA A 141 18.01 4.59 -11.40
CA ALA A 141 18.84 3.66 -12.15
C ALA A 141 18.00 2.54 -12.80
N GLY A 142 18.63 1.71 -13.64
CA GLY A 142 18.03 0.50 -14.18
C GLY A 142 17.89 0.50 -15.71
N PRO A 143 17.26 -0.55 -16.26
CA PRO A 143 17.11 -0.74 -17.70
C PRO A 143 16.17 0.29 -18.35
N ALA A 144 16.12 0.30 -19.69
CA ALA A 144 15.19 1.14 -20.44
C ALA A 144 13.74 1.02 -19.94
N GLY A 145 13.12 2.17 -19.64
CA GLY A 145 11.76 2.25 -19.09
C GLY A 145 11.68 2.21 -17.56
N MET A 146 12.70 1.69 -16.84
CA MET A 146 12.71 1.65 -15.37
C MET A 146 12.56 3.05 -14.73
N PRO A 147 13.25 4.12 -15.19
CA PRO A 147 13.09 5.45 -14.62
C PRO A 147 11.66 5.99 -14.72
N LEU A 148 11.01 5.76 -15.86
CA LEU A 148 9.61 6.13 -16.09
C LEU A 148 8.69 5.32 -15.17
N ALA A 149 8.86 4.00 -15.13
CA ALA A 149 8.08 3.10 -14.30
C ALA A 149 8.15 3.45 -12.80
N VAL A 150 9.35 3.72 -12.28
CA VAL A 150 9.55 4.09 -10.86
C VAL A 150 8.88 5.43 -10.55
N ARG A 151 9.09 6.45 -11.38
CA ARG A 151 8.49 7.78 -11.17
C ARG A 151 6.97 7.74 -11.25
N SER A 152 6.42 7.12 -12.29
CA SER A 152 4.98 6.97 -12.45
C SER A 152 4.37 6.11 -11.34
N GLY A 153 5.04 5.03 -10.94
CA GLY A 153 4.62 4.19 -9.83
C GLY A 153 4.54 4.96 -8.51
N PHE A 154 5.56 5.77 -8.19
CA PHE A 154 5.51 6.65 -7.00
C PHE A 154 4.47 7.76 -7.12
N ALA A 155 4.33 8.42 -8.28
CA ALA A 155 3.30 9.44 -8.48
C ALA A 155 1.89 8.89 -8.24
N ILE A 156 1.60 7.70 -8.79
CA ILE A 156 0.30 7.05 -8.60
C ILE A 156 0.15 6.55 -7.17
N LEU A 157 1.21 6.06 -6.53
CA LEU A 157 1.17 5.73 -5.10
C LEU A 157 0.77 6.94 -4.24
N LEU A 158 1.24 8.16 -4.56
CA LEU A 158 0.80 9.37 -3.84
C LEU A 158 -0.72 9.60 -3.93
N VAL A 159 -1.38 9.19 -5.02
CA VAL A 159 -2.85 9.22 -5.14
C VAL A 159 -3.50 8.22 -4.17
N ALA A 160 -2.90 7.04 -3.99
CA ALA A 160 -3.34 6.08 -2.97
C ALA A 160 -3.21 6.69 -1.57
N LEU A 161 -2.09 7.34 -1.26
CA LEU A 161 -1.88 7.98 0.04
C LEU A 161 -2.87 9.12 0.29
N ALA A 162 -3.11 9.99 -0.70
CA ALA A 162 -4.07 11.08 -0.59
C ALA A 162 -5.51 10.56 -0.38
N SER A 163 -5.93 9.54 -1.12
CA SER A 163 -7.25 8.91 -0.93
C SER A 163 -7.38 8.24 0.45
N GLY A 164 -6.32 7.60 0.95
CA GLY A 164 -6.27 7.05 2.30
C GLY A 164 -6.43 8.14 3.39
N VAL A 165 -5.73 9.27 3.24
CA VAL A 165 -5.88 10.43 4.12
C VAL A 165 -7.33 10.95 4.10
N ALA A 166 -7.95 11.07 2.92
CA ALA A 166 -9.34 11.50 2.79
C ALA A 166 -10.31 10.53 3.48
N MET A 167 -10.11 9.22 3.33
CA MET A 167 -10.88 8.17 4.01
C MET A 167 -10.81 8.32 5.53
N ILE A 168 -9.60 8.50 6.09
CA ILE A 168 -9.40 8.68 7.53
C ILE A 168 -10.04 9.98 8.00
N ALA A 169 -9.80 11.10 7.30
CA ALA A 169 -10.32 12.41 7.69
C ALA A 169 -11.85 12.42 7.77
N ARG A 170 -12.54 11.89 6.75
CA ARG A 170 -14.00 11.76 6.75
C ARG A 170 -14.47 10.87 7.89
N GLY A 171 -13.86 9.71 8.05
CA GLY A 171 -14.20 8.76 9.12
C GLY A 171 -14.08 9.39 10.51
N VAL A 172 -12.98 10.09 10.78
CA VAL A 172 -12.74 10.76 12.06
C VAL A 172 -13.78 11.86 12.33
N VAL A 173 -14.15 12.64 11.32
CA VAL A 173 -15.22 13.66 11.46
C VAL A 173 -16.55 12.99 11.85
N LEU A 174 -16.92 11.90 11.17
CA LEU A 174 -18.16 11.18 11.48
C LEU A 174 -18.14 10.60 12.89
N THR A 175 -17.06 9.92 13.28
CA THR A 175 -16.94 9.38 14.63
C THR A 175 -17.00 10.47 15.70
N ARG A 176 -16.28 11.58 15.53
CA ARG A 176 -16.25 12.68 16.52
C ARG A 176 -17.56 13.46 16.61
N THR A 177 -18.42 13.35 15.61
CA THR A 177 -19.76 13.96 15.59
C THR A 177 -20.86 12.98 15.99
N GLY A 178 -20.51 11.79 16.51
CA GLY A 178 -21.46 10.80 17.03
C GLY A 178 -21.99 9.81 15.99
N HIS A 179 -21.49 9.82 14.75
CA HIS A 179 -21.95 8.99 13.65
C HIS A 179 -21.06 7.75 13.45
N GLN A 180 -20.90 6.94 14.50
CA GLN A 180 -19.99 5.79 14.53
C GLN A 180 -20.24 4.79 13.40
N GLU A 181 -21.50 4.37 13.21
CA GLU A 181 -21.88 3.42 12.16
C GLU A 181 -21.60 3.98 10.76
N ALA A 182 -21.93 5.25 10.52
CA ALA A 182 -21.64 5.91 9.25
C ALA A 182 -20.13 5.96 8.96
N ALA A 183 -19.30 6.13 10.00
CA ALA A 183 -17.84 6.14 9.85
C ALA A 183 -17.32 4.82 9.24
N TYR A 184 -17.85 3.67 9.65
CA TYR A 184 -17.47 2.36 9.13
C TYR A 184 -17.70 2.19 7.62
N HIS A 185 -18.74 2.84 7.10
CA HIS A 185 -19.12 2.77 5.69
C HIS A 185 -18.55 3.92 4.84
N SER A 186 -18.14 5.02 5.48
CA SER A 186 -17.73 6.27 4.82
C SER A 186 -16.55 6.14 3.85
N THR A 187 -15.77 5.07 3.98
CA THR A 187 -14.58 4.83 3.15
C THR A 187 -14.87 4.08 1.85
N ALA A 188 -16.06 3.47 1.72
CA ALA A 188 -16.37 2.55 0.63
C ALA A 188 -16.14 3.14 -0.79
N PRO A 189 -16.55 4.38 -1.10
CA PRO A 189 -16.42 4.90 -2.46
C PRO A 189 -14.95 5.12 -2.90
N LEU A 190 -14.04 5.37 -1.95
CA LEU A 190 -12.62 5.60 -2.23
C LEU A 190 -11.78 4.31 -2.28
N LYS A 191 -12.31 3.16 -1.82
CA LYS A 191 -11.56 1.89 -1.79
C LYS A 191 -11.04 1.46 -3.17
N PRO A 192 -11.82 1.54 -4.28
CA PRO A 192 -11.31 1.18 -5.60
C PRO A 192 -10.13 2.07 -6.04
N LEU A 193 -10.28 3.39 -5.89
CA LEU A 193 -9.22 4.37 -6.21
C LEU A 193 -7.95 4.10 -5.39
N HIS A 194 -8.11 3.90 -4.10
CA HIS A 194 -7.00 3.60 -3.20
C HIS A 194 -6.29 2.30 -3.61
N GLY A 195 -7.05 1.22 -3.79
CA GLY A 195 -6.52 -0.11 -4.10
C GLY A 195 -5.78 -0.16 -5.44
N VAL A 196 -6.39 0.38 -6.51
CA VAL A 196 -5.74 0.40 -7.84
C VAL A 196 -4.48 1.27 -7.79
N SER A 197 -4.49 2.42 -7.13
CA SER A 197 -3.34 3.32 -7.10
C SER A 197 -2.15 2.74 -6.31
N LEU A 198 -2.42 1.98 -5.25
CA LEU A 198 -1.39 1.46 -4.34
C LEU A 198 -0.37 0.55 -5.04
N HIS A 199 -0.81 -0.26 -6.01
CA HIS A 199 0.01 -1.32 -6.60
C HIS A 199 0.88 -0.86 -7.77
N ALA A 200 0.71 0.38 -8.25
CA ALA A 200 1.43 0.91 -9.42
C ALA A 200 2.95 0.89 -9.22
N VAL A 201 3.38 1.16 -7.99
CA VAL A 201 4.79 1.18 -7.57
C VAL A 201 5.45 -0.19 -7.70
N LEU A 202 4.68 -1.29 -7.70
CA LEU A 202 5.19 -2.63 -7.98
C LEU A 202 5.03 -2.99 -9.47
N VAL A 203 3.81 -2.84 -10.00
CA VAL A 203 3.44 -3.37 -11.32
C VAL A 203 4.28 -2.75 -12.44
N LEU A 204 4.47 -1.43 -12.42
CA LEU A 204 5.20 -0.74 -13.49
C LEU A 204 6.70 -1.08 -13.46
N PRO A 205 7.42 -1.02 -12.32
CA PRO A 205 8.82 -1.46 -12.28
C PRO A 205 9.00 -2.94 -12.59
N LEU A 206 8.08 -3.80 -12.17
CA LEU A 206 8.11 -5.23 -12.49
C LEU A 206 8.02 -5.46 -14.00
N LEU A 207 7.13 -4.76 -14.69
CA LEU A 207 7.04 -4.80 -16.15
C LEU A 207 8.35 -4.35 -16.81
N ALA A 208 8.92 -3.22 -16.39
CA ALA A 208 10.18 -2.72 -16.94
C ALA A 208 11.34 -3.71 -16.72
N TRP A 209 11.38 -4.36 -15.55
CA TRP A 209 12.36 -5.40 -15.25
C TRP A 209 12.16 -6.66 -16.10
N LEU A 210 10.93 -7.14 -16.27
CA LEU A 210 10.63 -8.29 -17.13
C LEU A 210 11.01 -8.02 -18.59
N LEU A 211 10.66 -6.85 -19.12
CA LEU A 211 11.03 -6.41 -20.46
C LEU A 211 12.55 -6.33 -20.66
N SER A 212 13.31 -6.04 -19.60
CA SER A 212 14.77 -6.04 -19.66
C SER A 212 15.40 -7.40 -19.97
N ARG A 213 14.64 -8.49 -19.76
CA ARG A 213 15.05 -9.88 -20.06
C ARG A 213 14.75 -10.30 -21.50
N THR A 214 14.15 -9.43 -22.31
CA THR A 214 13.83 -9.70 -23.71
C THR A 214 14.94 -9.22 -24.65
N THR A 215 14.91 -9.67 -25.90
CA THR A 215 15.80 -9.22 -26.99
C THR A 215 15.30 -7.95 -27.68
N TRP A 216 14.17 -7.39 -27.26
CA TRP A 216 13.56 -6.23 -27.91
C TRP A 216 14.45 -4.99 -27.84
N SER A 217 14.33 -4.06 -28.79
CA SER A 217 15.09 -2.80 -28.72
C SER A 217 14.70 -1.98 -27.49
N GLU A 218 15.63 -1.16 -26.97
CA GLU A 218 15.35 -0.28 -25.83
C GLU A 218 14.14 0.62 -26.08
N ARG A 219 14.00 1.12 -27.31
CA ARG A 219 12.86 1.93 -27.75
C ARG A 219 11.53 1.17 -27.64
N ALA A 220 11.51 -0.11 -28.02
CA ALA A 220 10.31 -0.93 -27.90
C ALA A 220 9.94 -1.16 -26.43
N ARG A 221 10.92 -1.55 -25.59
CA ARG A 221 10.71 -1.74 -24.13
C ARG A 221 10.18 -0.47 -23.48
N TRP A 222 10.77 0.68 -23.76
CA TRP A 222 10.34 1.97 -23.23
C TRP A 222 8.91 2.31 -23.64
N ARG A 223 8.55 2.11 -24.92
CA ARG A 223 7.19 2.36 -25.44
C ARG A 223 6.14 1.51 -24.74
N VAL A 224 6.44 0.24 -24.46
CA VAL A 224 5.52 -0.64 -23.73
C VAL A 224 5.33 -0.17 -22.29
N VAL A 225 6.40 0.24 -21.61
CA VAL A 225 6.27 0.84 -20.27
C VAL A 225 5.46 2.14 -20.32
N ALA A 226 5.68 3.00 -21.30
CA ALA A 226 4.92 4.24 -21.45
C ALA A 226 3.43 3.98 -21.71
N ALA A 227 3.10 2.99 -22.55
CA ALA A 227 1.72 2.56 -22.78
C ALA A 227 1.10 2.00 -21.49
N ALA A 228 1.81 1.17 -20.75
CA ALA A 228 1.35 0.63 -19.47
C ALA A 228 1.11 1.74 -18.43
N VAL A 229 1.97 2.76 -18.37
CA VAL A 229 1.74 3.96 -17.54
C VAL A 229 0.45 4.67 -17.96
N GLY A 230 0.22 4.86 -19.26
CA GLY A 230 -1.02 5.45 -19.77
C GLY A 230 -2.27 4.67 -19.39
N CYS A 231 -2.25 3.34 -19.55
CA CYS A 231 -3.34 2.46 -19.13
C CYS A 231 -3.58 2.53 -17.63
N TYR A 232 -2.51 2.55 -16.82
CA TYR A 232 -2.63 2.66 -15.37
C TYR A 232 -3.23 4.00 -14.94
N ALA A 233 -2.76 5.09 -15.55
CA ALA A 233 -3.30 6.44 -15.31
C ALA A 233 -4.79 6.52 -15.68
N ALA A 234 -5.20 5.90 -16.80
CA ALA A 234 -6.60 5.82 -17.20
C ALA A 234 -7.44 5.02 -16.19
N ALA A 235 -6.93 3.89 -15.69
CA ALA A 235 -7.63 3.09 -14.67
C ALA A 235 -7.79 3.85 -13.34
N VAL A 236 -6.74 4.57 -12.90
CA VAL A 236 -6.78 5.44 -11.71
C VAL A 236 -7.77 6.59 -11.91
N ALA A 237 -7.76 7.23 -13.08
CA ALA A 237 -8.70 8.30 -13.39
C ALA A 237 -10.15 7.80 -13.41
N ALA A 238 -10.42 6.64 -14.01
CA ALA A 238 -11.74 6.02 -14.02
C ALA A 238 -12.21 5.69 -12.59
N ALA A 239 -11.33 5.11 -11.75
CA ALA A 239 -11.63 4.86 -10.35
C ALA A 239 -11.86 6.16 -9.55
N GLY A 240 -11.16 7.24 -9.90
CA GLY A 240 -11.35 8.57 -9.32
C GLY A 240 -12.70 9.20 -9.70
N VAL A 241 -13.09 9.12 -10.97
CA VAL A 241 -14.41 9.56 -11.44
C VAL A 241 -15.51 8.76 -10.73
N TRP A 242 -15.36 7.43 -10.68
CA TRP A 242 -16.29 6.57 -9.93
C TRP A 242 -16.40 7.00 -8.47
N ALA A 243 -15.26 7.21 -7.81
CA ALA A 243 -15.24 7.64 -6.42
C ALA A 243 -16.01 8.96 -6.25
N VAL A 244 -15.74 9.98 -7.07
CA VAL A 244 -16.43 11.28 -7.00
C VAL A 244 -17.93 11.16 -7.22
N LEU A 245 -18.37 10.33 -8.18
CA LEU A 245 -19.79 10.11 -8.47
C LEU A 245 -20.53 9.35 -7.36
N THR A 246 -19.80 8.66 -6.48
CA THR A 246 -20.36 7.81 -5.42
C THR A 246 -19.98 8.26 -4.00
N TYR A 247 -19.26 9.39 -3.85
CA TYR A 247 -18.66 9.83 -2.57
C TYR A 247 -19.64 10.48 -1.59
#